data_AF-U9T3V5-F1
#
_entry.id   AF-U9T3V5-F1
#
_cell.length_a   1.000
_cell.length_b   1.000
_cell.length_c   1.000
_cell.angle_alpha   90.00
_cell.angle_beta   90.00
_cell.angle_gamma   90.00
#
_symmetry.space_group_name_H-M   'P 1'
#
loop_
_entity.id
_entity.type
_entity.pdbx_description
1 polymer ?
#
loop_
_entity_poly.entity_id
_entity_poly.type
_entity_poly.pdbx_seq_one_letter_code
_entity_poly.pdbx_strand_id
1 'polypeptide(L)'
;MLYEIVLQDLLIEGNSSHELQDEPYSDEIDDKTKIHVIYRYLLRAQRLKRQIPALVFAYFLRQLIEQKELTKKQVRQIVSEHYYWISVRVYYIFETNPIQVLEI
;
A
#
# COMPACT_ATOMS: atom_id res chain seq x y z
N MET A 1 -11.38 -8.32 27.18
CA MET A 1 -10.05 -8.89 27.47
C MET A 1 -9.29 -9.30 26.20
N LEU A 2 -9.84 -10.11 25.29
CA LEU A 2 -9.13 -10.47 24.04
C LEU A 2 -8.79 -9.25 23.14
N TYR A 3 -9.69 -8.26 23.09
CA TYR A 3 -9.49 -7.04 22.29
C TYR A 3 -8.30 -6.19 22.73
N GLU A 4 -8.08 -6.04 24.04
CA GLU A 4 -6.98 -5.21 24.56
C GLU A 4 -5.62 -5.88 24.37
N ILE A 5 -5.57 -7.22 24.41
CA ILE A 5 -4.36 -8.00 24.16
C ILE A 5 -3.96 -7.88 22.68
N VAL A 6 -4.90 -8.03 21.75
CA VAL A 6 -4.65 -7.84 20.32
C VAL A 6 -4.24 -6.39 20.01
N LEU A 7 -4.84 -5.41 20.71
CA LEU A 7 -4.48 -4.00 20.55
C LEU A 7 -3.07 -3.70 21.10
N GLN A 8 -2.66 -4.35 22.19
CA GLN A 8 -1.32 -4.22 22.76
C GLN A 8 -0.26 -4.85 21.85
N ASP A 9 -0.50 -6.04 21.31
CA ASP A 9 0.42 -6.67 20.35
C ASP A 9 0.62 -5.79 19.10
N LEU A 10 -0.46 -5.19 18.59
CA LEU A 10 -0.41 -4.26 17.44
C LEU A 10 0.27 -2.92 17.75
N LEU A 11 0.40 -2.54 19.02
CA LEU A 11 1.08 -1.31 19.45
C LEU A 11 2.55 -1.56 19.81
N ILE A 12 2.92 -2.81 20.15
CA ILE A 12 4.30 -3.23 20.45
C ILE A 12 5.15 -3.32 19.17
N GLU A 13 4.55 -3.60 18.01
CA GLU A 13 5.20 -3.52 16.68
C GLU A 13 5.51 -2.08 16.22
N GLY A 14 5.31 -1.08 17.06
CA GLY A 14 5.82 0.28 16.87
C GLY A 14 7.34 0.41 17.08
N ASN A 15 8.11 -0.68 17.02
CA ASN A 15 9.56 -0.66 17.18
C ASN A 15 10.24 -0.52 15.81
N SER A 16 10.37 0.74 15.40
CA SER A 16 11.48 1.31 14.61
C SER A 16 12.50 0.31 14.03
N SER A 17 12.21 -0.16 12.83
CA SER A 17 13.23 -0.49 11.83
C SER A 17 12.68 0.06 10.51
N HIS A 18 13.41 0.96 9.86
CA HIS A 18 13.12 1.42 8.50
C HIS A 18 13.43 0.31 7.49
N GLU A 19 12.81 -0.85 7.68
CA GLU A 19 12.79 -1.89 6.67
C GLU A 19 11.50 -1.69 5.88
N LEU A 20 11.62 -1.74 4.54
CA LEU A 20 10.46 -1.74 3.65
C LEU A 20 9.47 -2.75 4.20
N GLN A 21 8.27 -2.29 4.59
CA GLN A 21 7.21 -3.21 4.99
C GLN A 21 7.11 -4.31 3.94
N ASP A 22 7.20 -5.57 4.38
CA ASP A 22 6.97 -6.73 3.52
C ASP A 22 5.68 -6.51 2.71
N GLU A 23 5.67 -6.98 1.47
CA GLU A 23 4.52 -6.83 0.58
C GLU A 23 3.24 -7.25 1.31
N PRO A 24 2.15 -6.44 1.29
CA PRO A 24 0.99 -6.68 2.15
C PRO A 24 0.12 -7.88 1.68
N TYR A 25 0.68 -8.81 0.91
CA TYR A 25 0.01 -9.96 0.32
C TYR A 25 0.98 -11.12 0.11
N SER A 26 0.49 -12.34 0.32
CA SER A 26 1.19 -13.57 -0.06
C SER A 26 1.21 -13.73 -1.58
N ASP A 27 2.29 -14.32 -2.11
CA ASP A 27 2.47 -14.51 -3.54
C ASP A 27 1.44 -15.43 -4.19
N GLU A 28 0.84 -16.33 -3.39
CA GLU A 28 -0.13 -17.33 -3.82
C GLU A 28 -1.52 -16.75 -4.16
N ILE A 29 -1.75 -15.47 -3.85
CA ILE A 29 -3.04 -14.80 -4.03
C ILE A 29 -3.16 -14.23 -5.46
N ASP A 30 -4.36 -14.28 -6.04
CA ASP A 30 -4.62 -13.70 -7.36
C ASP A 30 -4.37 -12.16 -7.39
N ASP A 31 -3.88 -11.65 -8.52
CA ASP A 31 -3.48 -10.24 -8.66
C ASP A 31 -4.61 -9.25 -8.37
N LYS A 32 -5.86 -9.62 -8.67
CA LYS A 32 -7.05 -8.80 -8.37
C LYS A 32 -7.23 -8.65 -6.87
N THR A 33 -7.05 -9.73 -6.12
CA THR A 33 -7.14 -9.71 -4.66
C THR A 33 -5.96 -8.94 -4.05
N LYS A 34 -4.74 -9.10 -4.59
CA LYS A 34 -3.57 -8.29 -4.18
C LYS A 34 -3.84 -6.79 -4.33
N ILE A 35 -4.34 -6.36 -5.51
CA ILE A 35 -4.75 -4.95 -5.73
C ILE A 35 -5.82 -4.51 -4.73
N HIS A 36 -6.84 -5.35 -4.51
CA HIS A 36 -7.92 -5.02 -3.59
C HIS A 36 -7.42 -4.79 -2.16
N VAL A 37 -6.49 -5.63 -1.71
CA VAL A 37 -5.87 -5.54 -0.38
C VAL A 37 -5.06 -4.24 -0.25
N ILE A 38 -4.14 -3.95 -1.18
CA ILE A 38 -3.38 -2.68 -1.16
C ILE A 38 -4.32 -1.48 -1.16
N TYR A 39 -5.33 -1.51 -2.02
CA TYR A 39 -6.27 -0.40 -2.13
C TYR A 39 -7.05 -0.17 -0.83
N ARG A 40 -7.45 -1.24 -0.12
CA ARG A 40 -8.08 -1.12 1.20
C ARG A 40 -7.12 -0.52 2.23
N TYR A 41 -5.85 -0.92 2.23
CA TYR A 41 -4.85 -0.33 3.13
C TYR A 41 -4.59 1.14 2.82
N LEU A 42 -4.51 1.52 1.54
CA LEU A 42 -4.41 2.90 1.10
C LEU A 42 -5.57 3.76 1.61
N LEU A 43 -6.81 3.28 1.43
CA LEU A 43 -8.01 3.97 1.93
C LEU A 43 -8.01 4.08 3.45
N ARG A 44 -7.56 3.04 4.16
CA ARG A 44 -7.46 3.05 5.63
C ARG A 44 -6.42 4.07 6.09
N ALA A 45 -5.23 4.09 5.48
CA ALA A 45 -4.18 5.05 5.80
C ALA A 45 -4.65 6.50 5.61
N GLN A 46 -5.35 6.78 4.52
CA GLN A 46 -5.97 8.08 4.25
C GLN A 46 -7.02 8.46 5.31
N ARG A 47 -7.91 7.54 5.69
CA ARG A 47 -8.91 7.77 6.75
C ARG A 47 -8.27 8.06 8.10
N LEU A 48 -7.16 7.39 8.41
CA LEU A 48 -6.39 7.60 9.64
C LEU A 48 -5.43 8.80 9.55
N LYS A 49 -5.44 9.54 8.43
CA LYS A 49 -4.54 10.67 8.15
C LYS A 49 -3.05 10.32 8.29
N ARG A 50 -2.69 9.06 8.03
CA ARG A 50 -1.31 8.58 8.05
C ARG A 50 -0.71 8.77 6.65
N GLN A 51 0.06 9.85 6.47
CA GLN A 51 0.59 10.24 5.16
C GLN A 51 1.61 9.24 4.61
N ILE A 52 2.66 8.92 5.39
CA ILE A 52 3.72 7.98 4.96
C ILE A 52 3.13 6.63 4.52
N PRO A 53 2.31 5.92 5.32
CA PRO A 53 1.71 4.67 4.88
C PRO A 53 0.83 4.81 3.63
N ALA A 54 0.12 5.94 3.48
CA ALA A 54 -0.68 6.16 2.28
C ALA A 54 0.19 6.32 1.02
N LEU A 55 1.36 6.96 1.13
CA LEU A 55 2.32 7.03 0.04
C LEU A 55 2.94 5.65 -0.26
N VAL A 56 3.31 4.90 0.78
CA VAL A 56 3.84 3.53 0.64
C VAL A 56 2.83 2.63 -0.10
N PHE A 57 1.57 2.59 0.33
CA PHE A 57 0.56 1.78 -0.36
C PHE A 57 0.23 2.28 -1.77
N ALA A 58 0.30 3.59 -2.01
CA ALA A 58 0.14 4.13 -3.36
C ALA A 58 1.29 3.71 -4.28
N TYR A 59 2.54 3.70 -3.78
CA TYR A 59 3.70 3.21 -4.50
C TYR A 59 3.54 1.73 -4.88
N PHE A 60 3.28 0.86 -3.89
CA PHE A 60 3.11 -0.58 -4.11
C PHE A 60 1.94 -0.89 -5.03
N LEU A 61 0.85 -0.13 -4.95
CA LEU A 61 -0.29 -0.31 -5.86
C LEU A 61 0.12 -0.17 -7.33
N ARG A 62 0.94 0.83 -7.65
CA ARG A 62 1.40 1.03 -9.03
C ARG A 62 2.47 0.03 -9.41
N GLN A 63 3.41 -0.27 -8.53
CA GLN A 63 4.44 -1.28 -8.76
C GLN A 63 3.82 -2.63 -9.14
N LEU A 64 2.80 -3.08 -8.39
CA LEU A 64 2.09 -4.33 -8.69
C LEU A 64 1.39 -4.29 -10.06
N ILE A 65 0.78 -3.16 -10.42
CA ILE A 65 0.13 -2.98 -11.72
C ILE A 65 1.12 -3.09 -12.87
N GLU A 66 2.33 -2.52 -12.72
CA GLU A 66 3.39 -2.61 -13.73
C GLU A 66 3.99 -4.01 -13.81
N GLN A 67 4.33 -4.62 -12.68
CA GLN A 67 4.91 -5.96 -12.61
C GLN A 67 4.01 -7.05 -13.18
N LYS A 68 2.69 -6.92 -13.01
CA LYS A 68 1.69 -7.87 -13.51
C LYS A 68 1.10 -7.46 -14.86
N GLU A 69 1.62 -6.38 -15.46
CA GLU A 69 1.17 -5.83 -16.75
C GLU A 69 -0.36 -5.64 -16.83
N LEU A 70 -0.98 -5.23 -15.72
CA LEU A 70 -2.43 -5.15 -15.62
C LEU A 70 -2.98 -3.96 -16.40
N THR A 71 -3.99 -4.20 -17.21
CA THR A 71 -4.61 -3.13 -17.99
C THR A 71 -5.36 -2.16 -17.08
N LYS A 72 -5.37 -0.88 -17.46
CA LYS A 72 -6.17 0.16 -16.78
C LYS A 72 -7.64 -0.25 -16.62
N LYS A 73 -8.19 -1.01 -17.56
CA LYS A 73 -9.56 -1.52 -17.52
C LYS A 73 -9.76 -2.53 -16.38
N GLN A 74 -8.83 -3.45 -16.16
CA GLN A 74 -8.88 -4.41 -15.04
C GLN A 74 -8.77 -3.68 -13.70
N VAL A 75 -7.84 -2.72 -13.59
CA VAL A 75 -7.61 -1.97 -12.34
C VAL A 75 -8.81 -1.10 -11.95
N ARG A 76 -9.46 -0.44 -12.92
CA ARG A 76 -10.63 0.41 -12.70
C ARG A 76 -11.85 -0.33 -12.13
N GLN A 77 -11.88 -1.66 -12.21
CA GLN A 77 -12.94 -2.46 -11.57
C GLN A 77 -12.81 -2.50 -10.04
N ILE A 78 -11.65 -2.09 -9.50
CA ILE A 78 -11.29 -2.25 -8.09
C ILE A 78 -10.91 -0.90 -7.48
N VAL A 79 -10.09 -0.14 -8.21
CA VAL A 79 -9.50 1.13 -7.75
C VAL A 79 -10.21 2.29 -8.44
N SER A 80 -10.60 3.30 -7.67
CA SER A 80 -11.17 4.51 -8.26
C SER A 80 -10.12 5.26 -9.10
N GLU A 81 -10.59 6.02 -10.09
CA GLU A 81 -9.70 6.78 -10.96
C GLU A 81 -8.78 7.75 -10.21
N HIS A 82 -9.29 8.37 -9.14
CA HIS A 82 -8.50 9.26 -8.29
C HIS A 82 -7.27 8.56 -7.70
N TYR A 83 -7.46 7.39 -7.08
CA TYR A 83 -6.37 6.65 -6.45
C TYR A 83 -5.46 5.96 -7.47
N TYR A 84 -5.96 5.60 -8.66
CA TYR A 84 -5.12 5.15 -9.76
C TYR A 84 -4.14 6.24 -10.21
N TRP A 85 -4.59 7.48 -10.36
CA TRP A 85 -3.68 8.57 -10.76
C TRP A 85 -2.73 8.97 -9.64
N ILE A 86 -3.15 8.88 -8.37
CA ILE A 86 -2.26 9.08 -7.23
C ILE A 86 -1.14 8.03 -7.25
N SER A 87 -1.47 6.75 -7.39
CA SER A 87 -0.46 5.69 -7.39
C SER A 87 0.54 5.85 -8.53
N VAL A 88 0.07 6.21 -9.74
CA VAL A 88 0.94 6.54 -10.88
C VAL A 88 1.92 7.67 -10.54
N ARG A 89 1.42 8.77 -9.95
CA ARG A 89 2.28 9.92 -9.60
C ARG A 89 3.30 9.56 -8.53
N VAL A 90 2.84 8.93 -7.45
CA VAL A 90 3.69 8.53 -6.33
C VAL A 90 4.79 7.60 -6.82
N TYR A 91 4.45 6.59 -7.62
CA TYR A 91 5.44 5.68 -8.19
C TYR A 91 6.52 6.41 -8.97
N TYR A 92 6.16 7.25 -9.95
CA TYR A 92 7.16 7.96 -10.74
C TYR A 92 7.97 9.00 -9.96
N ILE A 93 7.46 9.50 -8.83
CA ILE A 93 8.24 10.36 -7.92
C ILE A 93 9.34 9.55 -7.22
N PHE A 94 9.02 8.33 -6.77
CA PHE A 94 9.92 7.53 -5.93
C PHE A 94 10.58 6.35 -6.64
N GLU A 95 10.34 6.12 -7.92
CA GLU A 95 10.91 5.01 -8.71
C GLU A 95 12.44 5.01 -8.67
N THR A 96 13.05 6.21 -8.63
CA THR A 96 14.52 6.35 -8.55
C THR A 96 15.08 6.00 -7.17
N ASN A 97 14.32 6.21 -6.10
CA ASN A 97 14.71 5.85 -4.73
C ASN A 97 13.47 5.61 -3.85
N PRO A 98 12.99 4.36 -3.76
CA PRO A 98 11.76 4.04 -3.02
C PRO A 98 11.83 4.34 -1.52
N ILE A 99 13.05 4.36 -0.94
CA ILE A 99 13.26 4.62 0.49
C ILE A 99 12.86 6.05 0.85
N GLN A 100 12.94 7.00 -0.09
CA GLN A 100 12.56 8.41 0.14
C GLN A 100 11.10 8.59 0.54
N VAL A 101 10.23 7.60 0.29
CA VAL A 101 8.84 7.64 0.78
C VAL A 101 8.76 7.70 2.31
N LEU A 102 9.74 7.10 3.01
CA LEU A 102 9.78 7.03 4.47
C LEU A 102 10.36 8.30 5.12
N GLU A 103 10.92 9.22 4.32
CA GLU A 103 11.67 10.40 4.78
C GLU A 103 10.87 11.73 4.65
N ILE A 104 9.57 11.66 4.31
CA ILE A 104 8.64 12.82 4.15
C ILE A 104 7.91 13.13 5.45
#